data_AF-A0A5E7SI08-F1
#
_entry.id   AF-A0A5E7SI08-F1
#
_cell.length_a   1.000
_cell.length_b   1.000
_cell.length_c   1.000
_cell.angle_alpha   90.00
_cell.angle_beta   90.00
_cell.angle_gamma   90.00
#
_symmetry.space_group_name_H-M   'P 1'
#
loop_
_entity.id
_entity.type
_entity.pdbx_description
1 polymer ?
#
loop_
_entity_poly.entity_id
_entity_poly.type
_entity_poly.pdbx_seq_one_letter_code
_entity_poly.pdbx_strand_id
1 'polypeptide(L)' 'MSKLAEFRQLEKHLAEQLQALEALKGDAGLKKEIEFETKLRDLLAKYGYSLKDVINLLDPQNGRRAPAVESKAGSRNLAN' A
#
# COMPACT_ATOMS: atom_id res chain seq x y z
N MET A 1 -38.14 -34.83 -4.75
CA MET A 1 -37.58 -33.85 -3.79
C MET A 1 -38.73 -32.99 -3.27
N SER A 2 -38.72 -32.62 -1.99
CA SER A 2 -39.77 -31.76 -1.40
C SER A 2 -39.49 -30.28 -1.68
N LYS A 3 -40.53 -29.47 -1.89
CA LYS A 3 -40.43 -28.00 -2.11
C LYS A 3 -39.62 -27.28 -1.03
N LEU A 4 -39.64 -27.79 0.21
CA LEU A 4 -38.86 -27.25 1.33
C LEU A 4 -37.34 -27.46 1.14
N ALA A 5 -36.94 -28.58 0.54
CA ALA A 5 -35.54 -28.87 0.26
C ALA A 5 -35.01 -27.98 -0.87
N GLU A 6 -35.82 -27.74 -1.91
CA GLU A 6 -35.52 -26.76 -2.97
C GLU A 6 -35.38 -25.35 -2.41
N PHE A 7 -36.30 -24.92 -1.53
CA PHE A 7 -36.23 -23.61 -0.90
C PHE A 7 -34.95 -23.40 -0.09
N ARG A 8 -34.58 -24.39 0.74
CA ARG A 8 -33.33 -24.33 1.53
C ARG A 8 -32.07 -24.34 0.67
N GLN A 9 -32.09 -25.07 -0.44
CA GLN A 9 -30.98 -25.03 -1.41
C GLN A 9 -30.85 -23.64 -2.04
N LEU A 10 -31.96 -23.01 -2.40
CA LEU A 10 -31.98 -21.65 -2.94
C LEU A 10 -31.49 -20.62 -1.92
N GLU A 11 -31.88 -20.72 -0.64
CA GLU A 11 -31.37 -19.83 0.42
C GLU A 11 -29.85 -19.95 0.61
N LYS A 12 -29.32 -21.18 0.58
CA LYS A 12 -27.88 -21.39 0.72
C LYS A 12 -27.10 -20.80 -0.45
N HIS A 13 -27.60 -21.00 -1.68
CA HIS A 13 -27.01 -20.41 -2.87
C HIS A 13 -27.04 -18.87 -2.83
N LEU A 14 -28.13 -18.30 -2.32
CA LEU A 14 -28.26 -16.85 -2.15
C LEU A 14 -27.22 -16.30 -1.13
N ALA A 15 -27.00 -17.01 -0.02
CA ALA A 15 -26.00 -16.62 0.97
C ALA A 15 -24.57 -16.66 0.40
N GLU A 16 -24.23 -17.70 -0.37
CA GLU A 16 -22.94 -17.81 -1.06
C GLU A 16 -22.74 -16.67 -2.08
N GLN A 17 -23.78 -16.30 -2.82
CA GLN A 17 -23.74 -15.17 -3.76
C GLN A 17 -23.55 -13.82 -3.05
N LEU A 18 -24.19 -13.61 -1.89
CA LEU A 18 -23.99 -12.39 -1.09
C LEU A 18 -22.57 -12.31 -0.52
N GLN A 19 -22.02 -13.43 -0.06
CA GLN A 19 -20.64 -13.48 0.46
C GLN A 19 -19.61 -13.22 -0.66
N ALA A 20 -19.84 -13.75 -1.86
CA ALA A 20 -19.03 -13.43 -3.03
C ALA A 20 -19.14 -11.94 -3.42
N LEU A 21 -20.35 -11.35 -3.34
CA LEU A 21 -20.57 -9.93 -3.55
C LEU A 21 -19.84 -9.05 -2.53
N GLU A 22 -19.78 -9.46 -1.26
CA GLU A 22 -19.01 -8.74 -0.23
C GLU A 22 -17.51 -8.87 -0.43
N ALA A 23 -17.01 -10.01 -0.91
CA ALA A 23 -15.62 -10.16 -1.33
C ALA A 23 -15.30 -9.27 -2.55
N LEU A 24 -16.27 -9.09 -3.47
CA LEU A 24 -16.18 -8.23 -4.65
C LEU A 24 -16.39 -6.73 -4.38
N LYS A 25 -16.86 -6.33 -3.18
CA LYS A 25 -16.67 -4.96 -2.67
C LYS A 25 -15.20 -4.58 -2.46
N GLY A 26 -14.28 -5.49 -2.82
CA GLY A 26 -12.83 -5.36 -2.94
C GLY A 26 -12.30 -4.27 -3.88
N ASP A 27 -12.93 -3.10 -3.90
CA ASP A 27 -12.30 -1.84 -4.32
C ASP A 27 -12.56 -0.69 -3.34
N ALA A 28 -13.28 -0.94 -2.24
CA ALA A 28 -13.46 0.04 -1.18
C ALA A 28 -12.14 0.35 -0.45
N GLY A 29 -11.24 -0.64 -0.36
CA GLY A 29 -9.87 -0.45 0.14
C GLY A 29 -9.05 0.42 -0.81
N LEU A 30 -9.02 0.04 -2.08
CA LEU A 30 -8.33 0.80 -3.13
C LEU A 30 -8.86 2.24 -3.23
N LYS A 31 -10.18 2.43 -3.18
CA LYS A 31 -10.80 3.75 -3.18
C LYS A 31 -10.37 4.59 -1.98
N LYS A 32 -10.27 4.00 -0.79
CA LYS A 32 -9.77 4.69 0.41
C LYS A 32 -8.30 5.08 0.28
N GLU A 33 -7.48 4.22 -0.31
CA GLU A 33 -6.06 4.50 -0.56
C GLU A 33 -5.89 5.66 -1.55
N ILE A 34 -6.64 5.65 -2.65
CA ILE A 34 -6.64 6.74 -3.64
C ILE A 34 -7.13 8.05 -3.01
N GLU A 35 -8.21 8.02 -2.23
CA GLU A 35 -8.73 9.19 -1.53
C GLU A 35 -7.71 9.76 -0.53
N PHE A 36 -7.00 8.90 0.20
CA PHE A 36 -5.96 9.31 1.12
C PHE A 36 -4.78 9.95 0.39
N GLU A 37 -4.26 9.31 -0.66
CA GLU A 37 -3.15 9.85 -1.44
C GLU A 37 -3.50 11.21 -2.05
N THR A 38 -4.70 11.35 -2.61
CA THR A 38 -5.18 12.61 -3.20
C THR A 38 -5.20 13.72 -2.15
N LYS A 39 -5.84 13.48 -0.99
CA LYS A 39 -5.89 14.47 0.10
C LYS A 39 -4.52 14.84 0.62
N LEU A 40 -3.60 13.88 0.73
CA LEU A 40 -2.23 14.14 1.14
C LEU A 40 -1.51 15.04 0.13
N ARG A 41 -1.58 14.71 -1.16
CA ARG A 41 -0.94 15.53 -2.22
C ARG A 41 -1.49 16.95 -2.27
N ASP A 42 -2.80 17.10 -2.15
CA ASP A 42 -3.44 18.42 -2.12
C ASP A 42 -3.00 19.24 -0.90
N LEU A 43 -2.91 18.60 0.26
CA LEU A 43 -2.43 19.23 1.49
C LEU A 43 -0.98 19.69 1.33
N LEU A 44 -0.10 18.83 0.81
CA LEU A 44 1.29 19.16 0.59
C LEU A 44 1.46 20.31 -0.40
N ALA A 45 0.71 20.30 -1.51
CA ALA A 45 0.70 21.39 -2.48
C ALA A 45 0.24 22.71 -1.88
N LYS A 46 -0.82 22.70 -1.06
CA LYS A 46 -1.36 23.91 -0.40
C LYS A 46 -0.34 24.62 0.48
N TYR A 47 0.53 23.86 1.14
CA TYR A 47 1.52 24.40 2.07
C TYR A 47 2.95 24.42 1.50
N GLY A 48 3.13 24.04 0.23
CA GLY A 48 4.44 24.03 -0.42
C GLY A 48 5.42 22.98 0.14
N TYR A 49 4.90 21.93 0.78
CA TYR A 49 5.72 20.84 1.30
C TYR A 49 5.87 19.70 0.28
N SER A 50 6.96 18.95 0.41
CA SER A 50 7.24 17.74 -0.37
C SER A 50 7.12 16.49 0.50
N LEU A 51 7.03 15.31 -0.13
CA LEU A 51 7.08 14.02 0.58
C LEU A 51 8.37 13.87 1.42
N LYS A 52 9.49 14.47 0.97
CA LYS A 52 10.74 14.48 1.73
C LYS A 52 10.59 15.26 3.04
N ASP A 53 9.84 16.36 3.03
CA ASP A 53 9.58 17.14 4.24
C ASP A 53 8.70 16.38 5.22
N VAL A 54 7.72 15.61 4.72
CA VAL A 54 6.92 14.69 5.54
C VAL A 54 7.80 13.61 6.16
N ILE A 55 8.70 13.01 5.39
CA ILE A 55 9.64 12.00 5.90
C ILE A 55 10.54 12.61 6.98
N ASN A 56 11.09 13.81 6.76
CA ASN A 56 11.93 14.48 7.74
C ASN A 56 11.15 14.88 9.02
N LEU A 57 9.84 15.16 8.90
CA LEU A 57 8.97 15.46 10.04
C LEU A 57 8.68 14.20 10.88
N LEU A 58 8.39 13.07 10.22
CA LEU A 58 8.02 11.82 10.89
C LEU A 58 9.23 11.02 11.37
N ASP A 59 10.33 11.06 10.61
CA ASP A 59 11.57 10.36 10.91
C ASP A 59 12.79 11.26 10.60
N PRO A 60 13.11 12.18 11.53
CA PRO A 60 14.23 13.10 11.38
C PRO A 60 15.60 12.40 11.42
N GLN A 61 15.69 11.13 11.84
CA GLN A 61 16.97 10.40 11.94
C GLN A 61 17.34 9.70 10.62
N ASN A 62 16.36 9.31 9.79
CA ASN A 62 16.62 8.67 8.49
C ASN A 62 17.26 9.59 7.43
N GLY A 63 17.19 10.92 7.60
CA GLY A 63 17.88 11.89 6.75
C GLY A 63 19.40 11.96 6.98
N ARG A 64 19.89 11.41 8.10
CA ARG A 64 21.32 11.33 8.43
C ARG A 64 21.93 10.04 7.91
N ARG A 65 21.89 9.81 6.59
CA ARG A 65 22.92 8.95 6.00
C ARG A 65 24.24 9.70 6.09
N ALA A 66 25.04 9.35 7.09
CA ALA A 66 26.43 9.77 7.17
C ALA A 66 27.11 9.51 5.81
N PRO A 67 27.95 10.42 5.30
CA PRO A 67 28.64 10.19 4.04
C PRO A 67 29.41 8.88 4.16
N ALA A 68 29.17 7.96 3.23
CA ALA A 68 29.92 6.72 3.16
C ALA A 68 31.39 7.08 3.03
N VAL A 69 32.17 6.74 4.05
CA VAL A 69 33.62 6.90 4.05
C VAL A 69 34.15 6.07 2.88
N GLU A 70 34.74 6.73 1.88
CA GLU A 70 35.39 6.07 0.75
C GLU A 70 36.47 5.13 1.29
N SER A 71 36.21 3.83 1.27
CA SER A 71 37.24 2.83 1.50
C SER A 71 38.16 2.82 0.28
N LYS A 72 39.27 3.56 0.35
CA LYS A 72 40.45 3.32 -0.51
C LYS A 72 40.95 1.90 -0.25
N ALA A 73 40.48 0.94 -1.03
CA ALA A 73 41.04 -0.40 -1.09
C ALA A 73 42.15 -0.41 -2.15
N GLY A 74 43.40 -0.32 -1.70
CA GLY A 74 44.55 -0.71 -2.50
C GLY A 74 44.64 -2.23 -2.64
N SER A 75 44.89 -2.71 -3.86
CA SER A 75 45.50 -4.02 -4.17
C SER A 75 45.99 -3.98 -5.62
N ARG A 76 47.28 -3.79 -5.88
CA ARG A 76 48.33 -4.80 -6.12
C ARG A 76 48.14 -5.63 -7.41
N ASN A 77 49.02 -5.33 -8.38
CA ASN A 77 49.65 -6.18 -9.41
C ASN A 77 48.79 -7.15 -10.23
N LEU A 78 48.92 -7.07 -11.56
CA LEU A 78 49.48 -8.17 -12.36
C LEU A 78 49.90 -7.64 -13.74
N ALA A 79 51.19 -7.88 -14.05
CA ALA A 79 51.78 -7.71 -15.36
C ALA A 79 51.26 -8.81 -16.29
N ASN A 80 50.89 -8.43 -17.52
CA ASN A 80 51.20 -9.17 -18.75
C ASN A 80 51.00 -8.25 -19.96
#